data_AF-E6TTB4-F1
#
_entry.id   AF-E6TTB4-F1
#
_cell.length_a   1.000
_cell.length_b   1.000
_cell.length_c   1.000
_cell.angle_alpha   90.00
_cell.angle_beta   90.00
_cell.angle_gamma   90.00
#
_symmetry.space_group_name_H-M   'P 1'
#
loop_
_entity.id
_entity.type
_entity.pdbx_description
1 polymer ?
#
loop_
_entity_poly.entity_id
_entity_poly.type
_entity_poly.pdbx_seq_one_letter_code
_entity_poly.pdbx_strand_id
1 'polypeptide(L)'
;MNFIWVWNAKTLKRYAIIAVAALFTAGILFVERSQIPVFSTDDQPVAIYKVDAEEKEVALTFNVSWGEERALPILDTLKEHDVTSTFFVSADWAERHPEIVERIVEDGHELGSHGYVHEHYTKKDDEQIKKDIQTAHRIIQEVSQEVPNLLRPPNGSFDERVLSIAENQNYDVIHWSVDSNDWQNPGVDTIVENVTRNISNGDIVLMHASDSAKQTNEALAEIISYIESEGYHFNTVSELVSGAEVVTKEVQ
;
A
#
# COMPACT_ATOMS: atom_id res chain seq x y z
N MET A 1 -31.74 -13.58 61.38
CA MET A 1 -31.82 -14.73 60.46
C MET A 1 -30.43 -14.96 59.90
N ASN A 2 -29.72 -15.98 60.38
CA ASN A 2 -28.38 -16.29 59.91
C ASN A 2 -28.50 -17.26 58.73
N PHE A 3 -28.17 -16.81 57.53
CA PHE A 3 -28.08 -17.69 56.37
C PHE A 3 -26.80 -18.52 56.50
N ILE A 4 -26.96 -19.81 56.76
CA ILE A 4 -25.85 -20.78 56.75
C ILE A 4 -25.64 -21.19 55.29
N TRP A 5 -24.54 -20.73 54.69
CA TRP A 5 -24.13 -21.15 53.35
C TRP A 5 -23.52 -22.56 53.42
N VAL A 6 -24.27 -23.55 52.96
CA VAL A 6 -23.77 -24.93 52.81
C VAL A 6 -23.19 -25.08 51.41
N TRP A 7 -21.87 -25.02 51.30
CA TRP A 7 -21.18 -25.24 50.03
C TRP A 7 -21.02 -26.73 49.75
N ASN A 8 -21.54 -27.20 48.63
CA ASN A 8 -21.30 -28.56 48.15
C ASN A 8 -19.92 -28.62 47.46
N ALA A 9 -19.03 -29.47 47.96
CA ALA A 9 -17.67 -29.61 47.44
C ALA A 9 -17.63 -29.93 45.94
N LYS A 10 -18.63 -30.64 45.40
CA LYS A 10 -18.72 -30.94 43.96
C LYS A 10 -19.08 -29.71 43.12
N THR A 11 -19.96 -28.83 43.60
CA THR A 11 -20.29 -27.58 42.89
C THR A 11 -19.14 -26.58 43.01
N LEU A 12 -18.47 -26.51 44.16
CA LEU A 12 -17.28 -25.66 44.34
C LEU A 12 -16.16 -26.06 43.38
N LYS A 13 -15.90 -27.37 43.22
CA LYS A 13 -14.92 -27.88 42.24
C LYS A 13 -15.29 -27.51 40.80
N ARG A 14 -16.57 -27.56 40.43
CA ARG A 14 -17.04 -27.19 39.08
C ARG A 14 -16.83 -25.70 38.79
N TYR A 15 -17.13 -24.82 39.75
CA TYR A 15 -16.87 -23.38 39.60
C TYR A 15 -15.38 -23.05 39.54
N ALA A 16 -14.55 -23.75 40.32
CA ALA A 16 -13.10 -23.59 40.24
C ALA A 16 -12.54 -23.94 38.85
N ILE A 17 -13.01 -25.03 38.24
CA ILE A 17 -12.59 -25.42 36.88
C ILE A 17 -13.01 -24.38 35.84
N ILE A 18 -14.25 -23.87 35.92
CA ILE A 18 -14.74 -22.84 35.00
C ILE A 18 -13.94 -21.55 35.16
N ALA A 19 -13.62 -21.13 36.38
CA ALA A 19 -12.81 -19.94 36.65
C ALA A 19 -11.39 -20.08 36.09
N VAL A 20 -10.76 -21.25 36.26
CA VAL A 20 -9.44 -21.52 35.69
C VAL A 20 -9.49 -21.51 34.16
N ALA A 21 -10.49 -22.14 33.54
CA ALA A 21 -10.66 -22.12 32.09
C ALA A 21 -10.88 -20.70 31.56
N ALA A 22 -11.72 -19.90 32.22
CA ALA A 22 -11.96 -18.51 31.85
C ALA A 22 -10.69 -17.64 31.98
N LEU A 23 -9.91 -17.83 33.05
CA LEU A 23 -8.61 -17.15 33.22
C LEU A 23 -7.60 -17.58 32.15
N PHE A 24 -7.61 -18.86 31.76
CA PHE A 24 -6.73 -19.37 30.72
C PHE A 24 -7.11 -18.82 29.35
N THR A 25 -8.40 -18.80 28.99
CA THR A 25 -8.89 -18.16 27.76
C THR A 25 -8.63 -16.66 27.74
N ALA A 26 -8.85 -15.97 28.87
CA ALA A 26 -8.53 -14.55 28.98
C ALA A 26 -7.01 -14.29 28.87
N GLY A 27 -6.19 -15.21 29.40
CA GLY A 27 -4.73 -15.19 29.24
C GLY A 27 -4.30 -15.37 27.78
N ILE A 28 -4.90 -16.33 27.06
CA ILE A 28 -4.65 -16.52 25.62
C ILE A 28 -5.04 -15.27 24.84
N LEU A 29 -6.25 -14.74 25.04
CA LEU A 29 -6.70 -13.51 24.36
C LEU A 29 -5.82 -12.30 24.71
N PHE A 30 -5.29 -12.23 25.94
CA PHE A 30 -4.37 -11.17 26.35
C PHE A 30 -3.01 -11.31 25.64
N VAL A 31 -2.47 -12.52 25.56
CA VAL A 31 -1.22 -12.82 24.85
C VAL A 31 -1.38 -12.59 23.34
N GLU A 32 -2.48 -13.04 22.75
CA GLU A 32 -2.80 -12.84 21.33
C GLU A 32 -2.97 -11.34 21.00
N ARG A 33 -3.62 -10.57 21.88
CA ARG A 33 -3.70 -9.11 21.75
C ARG A 33 -2.34 -8.41 21.93
N SER A 34 -1.39 -9.01 22.64
CA SER A 34 -0.01 -8.50 22.80
C SER A 34 0.99 -9.06 21.80
N GLN A 35 0.54 -9.94 20.89
CA GLN A 35 1.28 -10.46 19.76
C GLN A 35 0.82 -9.86 18.41
N ILE A 36 -0.14 -8.93 18.41
CA ILE A 36 -0.28 -8.01 17.27
C ILE A 36 0.99 -7.15 17.31
N PRO A 37 1.85 -7.22 16.29
CA PRO A 37 2.98 -6.32 16.21
C PRO A 37 2.40 -4.91 15.97
N VAL A 38 2.16 -4.19 17.07
CA VAL A 38 2.13 -2.73 17.02
C VAL A 38 3.59 -2.35 16.83
N PHE A 39 3.99 -2.23 15.57
CA PHE A 39 5.21 -1.55 15.20
C PHE A 39 5.08 -0.10 15.67
N SER A 40 5.49 0.16 16.91
CA SER A 40 5.91 1.49 17.33
C SER A 40 7.40 1.56 17.03
N THR A 41 7.74 1.81 15.78
CA THR A 41 9.02 2.44 15.46
C THR A 41 8.86 3.93 15.80
N ASP A 42 9.88 4.49 16.44
CA ASP A 42 10.10 5.89 16.82
C ASP A 42 9.02 6.93 16.43
N ASP A 43 8.64 7.77 17.40
CA ASP A 43 7.58 8.83 17.46
C ASP A 43 7.48 9.84 16.28
N GLN A 44 8.01 9.53 15.10
CA GLN A 44 8.02 10.35 13.89
C GLN A 44 7.37 9.60 12.72
N PRO A 45 6.49 10.28 11.97
CA PRO A 45 5.83 9.68 10.82
C PRO A 45 6.85 9.50 9.69
N VAL A 46 6.78 8.36 9.00
CA VAL A 46 7.80 7.93 8.02
C VAL A 46 7.19 7.56 6.67
N ALA A 47 7.97 7.75 5.60
CA ALA A 47 7.64 7.26 4.27
C ALA A 47 8.37 5.93 3.99
N ILE A 48 7.66 5.01 3.34
CA ILE A 48 8.17 3.70 2.94
C ILE A 48 8.77 3.81 1.53
N TYR A 49 10.07 3.57 1.40
CA TYR A 49 10.75 3.59 0.09
C TYR A 49 10.96 2.18 -0.47
N LYS A 50 11.14 1.22 0.43
CA LYS A 50 11.53 -0.17 0.17
C LYS A 50 11.18 -0.99 1.43
N VAL A 51 11.14 -2.30 1.31
CA VAL A 51 11.14 -3.20 2.48
C VAL A 51 12.45 -4.00 2.55
N ASP A 52 12.82 -4.44 3.74
CA ASP A 52 13.90 -5.41 3.95
C ASP A 52 13.31 -6.81 3.86
N ALA A 53 13.15 -7.27 2.62
CA ALA A 53 12.63 -8.60 2.31
C ALA A 53 13.78 -9.61 2.24
N GLU A 54 13.67 -10.69 3.02
CA GLU A 54 14.58 -11.85 2.89
C GLU A 54 14.37 -12.58 1.57
N GLU A 55 13.11 -12.65 1.12
CA GLU A 55 12.72 -13.28 -0.14
C GLU A 55 12.90 -12.33 -1.33
N LYS A 56 13.05 -12.91 -2.53
CA LYS A 56 13.16 -12.16 -3.78
C LYS A 56 11.78 -11.65 -4.20
N GLU A 57 11.36 -10.54 -3.61
CA GLU A 57 10.06 -9.92 -3.90
C GLU A 57 10.22 -8.46 -4.30
N VAL A 58 9.37 -7.97 -5.20
CA VAL A 58 9.33 -6.56 -5.63
C VAL A 58 7.90 -6.12 -5.87
N ALA A 59 7.63 -4.82 -5.76
CA ALA A 59 6.34 -4.23 -6.09
C ALA A 59 6.45 -3.31 -7.31
N LEU A 60 5.71 -3.61 -8.37
CA LEU A 60 5.48 -2.68 -9.47
C LEU A 60 4.35 -1.73 -9.10
N THR A 61 4.60 -0.43 -9.25
CA THR A 61 3.62 0.61 -8.90
C THR A 61 3.40 1.59 -10.04
N PHE A 62 2.16 1.99 -10.25
CA PHE A 62 1.76 2.87 -11.35
C PHE A 62 1.03 4.10 -10.83
N ASN A 63 1.53 5.29 -11.13
CA ASN A 63 0.80 6.53 -10.87
C ASN A 63 -0.10 6.87 -12.05
N VAL A 64 -1.36 7.23 -11.76
CA VAL A 64 -2.33 7.69 -12.76
C VAL A 64 -3.00 8.98 -12.29
N SER A 65 -2.91 10.00 -13.12
CA SER A 65 -3.47 11.32 -12.82
C SER A 65 -4.29 11.93 -13.94
N TRP A 66 -4.13 11.45 -15.18
CA TRP A 66 -4.90 11.89 -16.34
C TRP A 66 -4.75 10.90 -17.51
N GLY A 67 -5.67 10.97 -18.46
CA GLY A 67 -5.64 10.17 -19.68
C GLY A 67 -6.42 8.86 -19.61
N GLU A 68 -6.64 8.22 -20.75
CA GLU A 68 -7.43 6.98 -20.86
C GLU A 68 -6.80 5.95 -21.81
N GLU A 69 -5.72 6.31 -22.51
CA GLU A 69 -5.15 5.47 -23.56
C GLU A 69 -4.16 4.44 -23.02
N ARG A 70 -3.46 4.73 -21.92
CA ARG A 70 -2.32 3.92 -21.45
C ARG A 70 -2.64 2.90 -20.38
N ALA A 71 -3.60 3.18 -19.51
CA ALA A 71 -3.93 2.30 -18.39
C ALA A 71 -4.40 0.91 -18.86
N LEU A 72 -5.31 0.85 -19.84
CA LEU A 72 -5.88 -0.43 -20.31
C LEU A 72 -4.82 -1.36 -20.95
N PRO A 73 -3.95 -0.91 -21.87
CA PRO A 73 -2.86 -1.75 -22.38
C PRO A 73 -1.91 -2.26 -21.28
N ILE A 74 -1.61 -1.43 -20.28
CA ILE A 74 -0.77 -1.82 -19.15
C ILE A 74 -1.43 -2.94 -18.36
N LEU A 75 -2.73 -2.81 -18.06
CA LEU A 75 -3.51 -3.86 -17.38
C LEU A 75 -3.55 -5.16 -18.19
N ASP A 76 -3.71 -5.07 -19.51
CA ASP A 76 -3.68 -6.25 -20.38
C ASP A 76 -2.29 -6.93 -20.34
N THR A 77 -1.20 -6.16 -20.35
CA THR A 77 0.16 -6.70 -20.22
C THR A 77 0.38 -7.37 -18.86
N LEU A 78 -0.05 -6.75 -17.76
CA LEU A 78 0.06 -7.34 -16.42
C LEU A 78 -0.71 -8.66 -16.34
N LYS A 79 -1.91 -8.70 -16.91
CA LYS A 79 -2.76 -9.89 -16.96
C LYS A 79 -2.17 -11.01 -17.82
N GLU A 80 -1.56 -10.68 -18.96
CA GLU A 80 -0.87 -11.66 -19.82
C GLU A 80 0.29 -12.36 -19.10
N HIS A 81 0.91 -11.67 -18.14
CA HIS A 81 2.02 -12.19 -17.34
C HIS A 81 1.60 -12.70 -15.94
N ASP A 82 0.31 -12.68 -15.58
CA ASP A 82 -0.19 -13.08 -14.25
C ASP A 82 0.47 -12.28 -13.09
N VAL A 83 0.68 -10.97 -13.31
CA VAL A 83 1.33 -10.06 -12.37
C VAL A 83 0.32 -9.14 -11.70
N THR A 84 0.27 -9.15 -10.37
CA THR A 84 -0.43 -8.13 -9.57
C THR A 84 0.48 -6.93 -9.27
N SER A 85 -0.11 -5.76 -9.02
CA SER A 85 0.60 -4.48 -8.89
C SER A 85 -0.24 -3.50 -8.09
N THR A 86 0.34 -2.35 -7.72
CA THR A 86 -0.37 -1.27 -7.01
C THR A 86 -0.53 -0.03 -7.88
N PHE A 87 -1.76 0.44 -8.06
CA PHE A 87 -2.08 1.66 -8.81
C PHE A 87 -2.40 2.80 -7.87
N PHE A 88 -1.59 3.86 -7.90
CA PHE A 88 -1.87 5.12 -7.19
C PHE A 88 -2.65 6.05 -8.11
N VAL A 89 -3.95 6.21 -7.83
CA VAL A 89 -4.87 6.95 -8.70
C VAL A 89 -5.23 8.31 -8.09
N SER A 90 -5.23 9.35 -8.91
CA SER A 90 -5.86 10.62 -8.55
C SER A 90 -7.37 10.42 -8.50
N ALA A 91 -8.00 10.87 -7.43
CA ALA A 91 -9.45 10.74 -7.29
C ALA A 91 -10.24 11.54 -8.34
N ASP A 92 -9.71 12.67 -8.82
CA ASP A 92 -10.30 13.45 -9.92
C ASP A 92 -10.28 12.68 -11.26
N TRP A 93 -9.26 11.84 -11.46
CA TRP A 93 -9.19 10.93 -12.61
C TRP A 93 -10.12 9.72 -12.41
N ALA A 94 -10.11 9.11 -11.22
CA ALA A 94 -10.92 7.95 -10.88
C ALA A 94 -12.43 8.22 -11.03
N GLU A 95 -12.91 9.40 -10.63
CA GLU A 95 -14.31 9.81 -10.78
C GLU A 95 -14.75 9.87 -12.27
N ARG A 96 -13.82 10.16 -13.18
CA ARG A 96 -14.11 10.30 -14.61
C ARG A 96 -13.95 9.02 -15.42
N HIS A 97 -13.20 8.05 -14.89
CA HIS A 97 -12.92 6.77 -15.56
C HIS A 97 -13.24 5.59 -14.63
N PRO A 98 -14.46 5.51 -14.07
CA PRO A 98 -14.83 4.47 -13.12
C PRO A 98 -14.64 3.06 -13.69
N GLU A 99 -14.87 2.87 -14.99
CA GLU A 99 -14.69 1.59 -15.68
C GLU A 99 -13.24 1.09 -15.69
N ILE A 100 -12.27 2.00 -15.74
CA ILE A 100 -10.84 1.63 -15.66
C ILE A 100 -10.49 1.27 -14.22
N VAL A 101 -11.02 2.01 -13.24
CA VAL A 101 -10.80 1.72 -11.82
C VAL A 101 -11.41 0.37 -11.43
N GLU A 102 -12.63 0.09 -11.88
CA GLU A 102 -13.27 -1.21 -11.72
C GLU A 102 -12.40 -2.32 -12.33
N ARG A 103 -11.88 -2.12 -13.54
CA ARG A 103 -10.98 -3.09 -14.19
C ARG A 103 -9.70 -3.33 -13.39
N ILE A 104 -9.11 -2.29 -12.78
CA ILE A 104 -7.92 -2.42 -11.91
C ILE A 104 -8.22 -3.39 -10.76
N VAL A 105 -9.35 -3.21 -10.08
CA VAL A 105 -9.76 -4.06 -8.95
C VAL A 105 -10.14 -5.47 -9.42
N GLU A 106 -10.89 -5.61 -10.51
CA GLU A 106 -11.32 -6.90 -11.05
C GLU A 106 -10.15 -7.79 -11.48
N ASP A 107 -9.07 -7.19 -11.99
CA ASP A 107 -7.84 -7.90 -12.34
C ASP A 107 -6.94 -8.20 -11.11
N GLY A 108 -7.37 -7.82 -9.90
CA GLY A 108 -6.71 -8.17 -8.64
C GLY A 108 -5.59 -7.22 -8.21
N HIS A 109 -5.49 -6.04 -8.83
CA HIS A 109 -4.50 -5.04 -8.45
C HIS A 109 -4.95 -4.24 -7.22
N GLU A 110 -3.97 -3.75 -6.46
CA GLU A 110 -4.21 -2.90 -5.30
C GLU A 110 -4.42 -1.43 -5.73
N LEU A 111 -5.33 -0.72 -5.05
CA LEU A 111 -5.53 0.72 -5.24
C LEU A 111 -4.95 1.52 -4.07
N GLY A 112 -4.07 2.46 -4.42
CA GLY A 112 -3.60 3.53 -3.56
C GLY A 112 -4.15 4.90 -3.99
N SER A 113 -4.15 5.85 -3.05
CA SER A 113 -4.51 7.24 -3.33
C SER A 113 -3.32 8.03 -3.84
N HIS A 114 -3.51 8.78 -4.92
CA HIS A 114 -2.58 9.83 -5.39
C HIS A 114 -3.11 11.24 -5.11
N GLY A 115 -3.94 11.39 -4.07
CA GLY A 115 -4.64 12.63 -3.75
C GLY A 115 -5.81 12.93 -4.68
N TYR A 116 -6.45 14.08 -4.47
CA TYR A 116 -7.54 14.55 -5.32
C TYR A 116 -7.00 15.38 -6.48
N VAL A 117 -6.39 16.53 -6.20
CA VAL A 117 -5.77 17.38 -7.24
C VAL A 117 -4.26 17.18 -7.24
N HIS A 118 -3.66 17.08 -8.43
CA HIS A 118 -2.22 16.89 -8.61
C HIS A 118 -1.39 18.17 -8.31
N GLU A 119 -1.46 18.64 -7.06
CA GLU A 119 -0.72 19.78 -6.52
C GLU A 119 0.24 19.35 -5.41
N HIS A 120 1.36 20.07 -5.25
CA HIS A 120 2.33 19.78 -4.20
C HIS A 120 1.72 20.00 -2.81
N TYR A 121 1.66 18.95 -1.99
CA TYR A 121 1.15 19.05 -0.62
C TYR A 121 1.99 19.98 0.25
N THR A 122 3.30 20.05 0.02
CA THR A 122 4.22 20.99 0.71
C THR A 122 3.89 22.47 0.50
N LYS A 123 3.02 22.80 -0.48
CA LYS A 123 2.55 24.17 -0.74
C LYS A 123 1.15 24.44 -0.16
N LYS A 124 0.50 23.43 0.41
CA LYS A 124 -0.84 23.49 1.00
C LYS A 124 -0.75 23.64 2.52
N ASP A 125 -1.78 24.22 3.12
CA ASP A 125 -1.96 24.18 4.58
C ASP A 125 -2.48 22.81 5.05
N ASP A 126 -2.43 22.55 6.36
CA ASP A 126 -2.75 21.24 6.93
C ASP A 126 -4.21 20.82 6.67
N GLU A 127 -5.14 21.77 6.75
CA GLU A 127 -6.56 21.51 6.52
C GLU A 127 -6.84 21.24 5.04
N GLN A 128 -6.13 21.90 4.13
CA GLN A 128 -6.17 21.61 2.70
C GLN A 128 -5.66 20.20 2.40
N ILE A 129 -4.52 19.78 2.96
CA ILE A 129 -3.97 18.42 2.77
C ILE A 129 -4.95 17.39 3.31
N LYS A 130 -5.43 17.58 4.54
CA LYS A 130 -6.40 16.71 5.18
C LYS A 130 -7.66 16.56 4.33
N LYS A 131 -8.26 17.68 3.90
CA LYS A 131 -9.45 17.68 3.07
C LYS A 131 -9.22 16.98 1.72
N ASP A 132 -8.06 17.19 1.11
CA ASP A 132 -7.68 16.55 -0.15
C ASP A 132 -7.64 15.02 -0.01
N ILE A 133 -6.96 14.51 1.02
CA ILE A 133 -6.90 13.08 1.35
C ILE A 133 -8.30 12.51 1.64
N GLN A 134 -9.12 13.19 2.45
CA GLN A 134 -10.49 12.73 2.77
C GLN A 134 -11.40 12.70 1.54
N THR A 135 -11.26 13.70 0.68
CA THR A 135 -12.04 13.78 -0.56
C THR A 135 -11.64 12.65 -1.49
N ALA A 136 -10.33 12.42 -1.64
CA ALA A 136 -9.81 11.33 -2.45
C ALA A 136 -10.23 9.96 -1.91
N HIS A 137 -10.11 9.73 -0.60
CA HIS A 137 -10.56 8.51 0.07
C HIS A 137 -12.01 8.18 -0.26
N ARG A 138 -12.92 9.14 -0.07
CA ARG A 138 -14.34 8.96 -0.34
C ARG A 138 -14.61 8.61 -1.80
N ILE A 139 -14.03 9.35 -2.74
CA ILE A 139 -14.27 9.14 -4.18
C ILE A 139 -13.72 7.79 -4.63
N ILE A 140 -12.48 7.46 -4.25
CA ILE A 140 -11.86 6.18 -4.62
C ILE A 140 -12.68 5.04 -4.03
N GLN A 141 -13.12 5.13 -2.78
CA GLN A 141 -13.98 4.12 -2.16
C GLN A 141 -15.33 3.98 -2.87
N GLU A 142 -15.96 5.09 -3.24
CA GLU A 142 -17.25 5.08 -3.97
C GLU A 142 -17.13 4.41 -5.35
N VAL A 143 -16.03 4.65 -6.07
CA VAL A 143 -15.82 4.11 -7.41
C VAL A 143 -15.33 2.66 -7.37
N SER A 144 -14.35 2.35 -6.53
CA SER A 144 -13.70 1.04 -6.48
C SER A 144 -14.39 0.01 -5.58
N GLN A 145 -15.23 0.47 -4.64
CA GLN A 145 -15.75 -0.32 -3.52
C GLN A 145 -14.68 -0.85 -2.54
N GLU A 146 -13.43 -0.41 -2.69
CA GLU A 146 -12.30 -0.75 -1.83
C GLU A 146 -11.92 0.42 -0.91
N VAL A 147 -11.30 0.12 0.24
CA VAL A 147 -10.84 1.15 1.18
C VAL A 147 -9.36 1.42 0.97
N PRO A 148 -8.95 2.51 0.28
CA PRO A 148 -7.54 2.81 0.10
C PRO A 148 -6.89 3.20 1.43
N ASN A 149 -5.77 2.55 1.76
CA ASN A 149 -4.93 2.81 2.93
C ASN A 149 -3.49 3.23 2.56
N LEU A 150 -3.14 3.23 1.27
CA LEU A 150 -1.84 3.70 0.78
C LEU A 150 -1.98 5.08 0.16
N LEU A 151 -1.04 5.99 0.47
CA LEU A 151 -0.96 7.31 -0.11
C LEU A 151 0.40 7.50 -0.76
N ARG A 152 0.41 7.87 -2.04
CA ARG A 152 1.59 8.45 -2.68
C ARG A 152 1.31 9.94 -2.93
N PRO A 153 1.98 10.87 -2.24
CA PRO A 153 1.74 12.30 -2.45
C PRO A 153 2.03 12.72 -3.90
N PRO A 154 1.23 13.63 -4.50
CA PRO A 154 1.50 14.15 -5.83
C PRO A 154 2.94 14.67 -5.97
N ASN A 155 3.60 14.32 -7.06
CA ASN A 155 5.01 14.65 -7.33
C ASN A 155 6.02 14.08 -6.33
N GLY A 156 5.64 13.11 -5.48
CA GLY A 156 6.49 12.65 -4.37
C GLY A 156 6.79 13.74 -3.34
N SER A 157 5.98 14.80 -3.29
CA SER A 157 6.24 15.97 -2.45
C SER A 157 5.58 15.84 -1.08
N PHE A 158 6.39 15.61 -0.05
CA PHE A 158 5.95 15.55 1.34
C PHE A 158 6.99 16.13 2.30
N ASP A 159 6.52 16.53 3.47
CA ASP A 159 7.27 16.92 4.66
C ASP A 159 6.72 16.16 5.88
N GLU A 160 7.31 16.35 7.07
CA GLU A 160 6.82 15.73 8.32
C GLU A 160 5.32 16.00 8.56
N ARG A 161 4.81 17.16 8.15
CA ARG A 161 3.40 17.52 8.32
C ARG A 161 2.52 16.64 7.45
N VAL A 162 2.89 16.46 6.18
CA VAL A 162 2.18 15.57 5.25
C VAL A 162 2.15 14.14 5.79
N LEU A 163 3.30 13.63 6.27
CA LEU A 163 3.37 12.28 6.83
C LEU A 163 2.47 12.13 8.05
N SER A 164 2.52 13.08 8.99
CA SER A 164 1.66 13.07 10.19
C SER A 164 0.17 13.15 9.82
N ILE A 165 -0.20 13.98 8.85
CA ILE A 165 -1.61 14.12 8.42
C ILE A 165 -2.11 12.84 7.73
N ALA A 166 -1.25 12.15 6.98
CA ALA A 166 -1.58 10.87 6.36
C ALA A 166 -1.75 9.77 7.42
N GLU A 167 -0.81 9.64 8.34
CA GLU A 167 -0.85 8.65 9.43
C GLU A 167 -2.09 8.83 10.32
N ASN A 168 -2.41 10.08 10.70
CA ASN A 168 -3.62 10.42 11.46
C ASN A 168 -4.94 10.06 10.74
N GLN A 169 -4.87 9.76 9.44
CA GLN A 169 -5.98 9.32 8.62
C GLN A 169 -5.88 7.84 8.22
N ASN A 170 -4.98 7.09 8.88
CA ASN A 170 -4.67 5.68 8.64
C ASN A 170 -4.15 5.41 7.22
N TYR A 171 -3.32 6.32 6.71
CA TYR A 171 -2.61 6.14 5.45
C TYR A 171 -1.12 5.90 5.68
N ASP A 172 -0.59 4.86 5.03
CA ASP A 172 0.85 4.68 4.88
C ASP A 172 1.34 5.46 3.67
N VAL A 173 2.42 6.24 3.86
CA VAL A 173 2.99 7.04 2.77
C VAL A 173 4.02 6.21 2.00
N ILE A 174 3.73 5.95 0.73
CA ILE A 174 4.53 5.09 -0.14
C ILE A 174 5.31 5.92 -1.15
N HIS A 175 6.63 5.81 -1.11
CA HIS A 175 7.55 6.35 -2.10
C HIS A 175 8.04 5.24 -3.04
N TRP A 176 9.28 5.29 -3.49
CA TRP A 176 9.89 4.28 -4.36
C TRP A 176 11.41 4.26 -4.14
N SER A 177 12.01 3.08 -4.32
CA SER A 177 13.46 2.89 -4.30
C SER A 177 14.04 2.87 -5.72
N VAL A 178 13.22 2.51 -6.71
CA VAL A 178 13.60 2.42 -8.12
C VAL A 178 12.69 3.32 -8.96
N ASP A 179 13.27 4.22 -9.74
CA ASP A 179 12.54 5.14 -10.63
C ASP A 179 12.83 4.80 -12.09
N SER A 180 11.79 4.41 -12.83
CA SER A 180 11.90 4.08 -14.26
C SER A 180 12.19 5.31 -15.13
N ASN A 181 11.87 6.52 -14.66
CA ASN A 181 11.89 7.78 -15.43
C ASN A 181 11.05 7.73 -16.72
N ASP A 182 10.05 6.84 -16.79
CA ASP A 182 9.21 6.63 -17.96
C ASP A 182 8.41 7.86 -18.40
N TRP A 183 8.03 8.72 -17.46
CA TRP A 183 7.36 10.00 -17.73
C TRP A 183 8.17 10.96 -18.62
N GLN A 184 9.50 10.79 -18.68
CA GLN A 184 10.39 11.56 -19.57
C GLN A 184 10.40 11.03 -21.01
N ASN A 185 9.82 9.85 -21.24
CA ASN A 185 9.89 9.10 -22.51
C ASN A 185 11.34 8.93 -23.04
N PRO A 186 12.28 8.41 -22.23
CA PRO A 186 13.70 8.35 -22.61
C PRO A 186 14.03 7.28 -23.66
N GLY A 187 13.07 6.40 -23.99
CA GLY A 187 13.26 5.21 -24.83
C GLY A 187 13.06 3.92 -24.02
N VAL A 188 12.49 2.90 -24.66
CA VAL A 188 12.15 1.61 -24.02
C VAL A 188 13.35 0.98 -23.32
N ASP A 189 14.46 0.80 -24.03
CA ASP A 189 15.69 0.21 -23.47
C ASP A 189 16.19 0.95 -22.21
N THR A 190 16.06 2.29 -22.18
CA THR A 190 16.48 3.11 -21.04
C THR A 190 15.53 2.93 -19.85
N ILE A 191 14.23 2.80 -20.09
CA ILE A 191 13.24 2.48 -19.04
C ILE A 191 13.55 1.11 -18.44
N VAL A 192 13.79 0.11 -19.28
CA VAL A 192 14.18 -1.25 -18.85
C VAL A 192 15.47 -1.21 -18.05
N GLU A 193 16.51 -0.52 -18.54
CA GLU A 193 17.80 -0.42 -17.82
C GLU A 193 17.65 0.29 -16.45
N ASN A 194 16.88 1.38 -16.38
CA ASN A 194 16.66 2.11 -15.15
C ASN A 194 16.04 1.24 -14.06
N VAL A 195 15.11 0.35 -14.43
CA VAL A 195 14.44 -0.57 -13.51
C VAL A 195 15.34 -1.75 -13.15
N THR A 196 15.95 -2.39 -14.15
CA THR A 196 16.59 -3.70 -13.99
C THR A 196 18.01 -3.65 -13.44
N ARG A 197 18.76 -2.56 -13.68
CA ARG A 197 20.21 -2.50 -13.39
C ARG A 197 20.57 -2.70 -11.92
N ASN A 198 19.74 -2.23 -11.00
CA ASN A 198 20.01 -2.28 -9.56
C ASN A 198 18.82 -2.82 -8.75
N ILE A 199 17.95 -3.62 -9.38
CA ILE A 199 16.81 -4.19 -8.68
C ILE A 199 17.27 -5.13 -7.57
N SER A 200 16.62 -5.04 -6.43
CA SER A 200 16.95 -5.74 -5.19
C SER A 200 15.69 -6.14 -4.44
N ASN A 201 15.84 -7.04 -3.47
CA ASN A 201 14.72 -7.51 -2.66
C ASN A 201 14.01 -6.35 -1.96
N GLY A 202 12.69 -6.36 -2.00
CA GLY A 202 11.83 -5.37 -1.37
C GLY A 202 11.74 -4.04 -2.10
N ASP A 203 12.23 -3.95 -3.34
CA ASP A 203 12.15 -2.71 -4.10
C ASP A 203 10.71 -2.38 -4.52
N ILE A 204 10.40 -1.08 -4.41
CA ILE A 204 9.16 -0.48 -4.91
C ILE A 204 9.53 0.31 -6.17
N VAL A 205 9.04 -0.14 -7.32
CA VAL A 205 9.34 0.42 -8.63
C VAL A 205 8.28 1.45 -9.02
N LEU A 206 8.69 2.68 -9.32
CA LEU A 206 7.80 3.73 -9.85
C LEU A 206 7.71 3.66 -11.38
N MET A 207 6.48 3.55 -11.87
CA MET A 207 6.08 3.76 -13.26
C MET A 207 4.81 4.63 -13.31
N HIS A 208 4.40 5.00 -14.53
CA HIS A 208 3.22 5.82 -14.79
C HIS A 208 2.31 5.14 -15.82
N ALA A 209 1.01 5.21 -15.56
CA ALA A 209 -0.02 4.79 -16.50
C ALA A 209 -0.90 5.95 -17.00
N SER A 210 -0.49 7.20 -16.72
CA SER A 210 -1.04 8.40 -17.38
C SER A 210 -0.61 8.49 -18.85
N ASP A 211 -1.36 9.20 -19.68
CA ASP A 211 -1.10 9.32 -21.13
C ASP A 211 0.23 10.02 -21.49
N SER A 212 0.90 10.65 -20.53
CA SER A 212 2.28 11.13 -20.67
C SER A 212 3.31 10.02 -20.86
N ALA A 213 3.04 8.83 -20.34
CA ALA A 213 3.95 7.70 -20.28
C ALA A 213 3.77 6.80 -21.51
N LYS A 214 4.32 7.23 -22.65
CA LYS A 214 4.01 6.63 -23.96
C LYS A 214 4.70 5.29 -24.20
N GLN A 215 5.75 5.02 -23.44
CA GLN A 215 6.68 3.90 -23.66
C GLN A 215 6.60 2.84 -22.55
N THR A 216 5.88 3.11 -21.45
CA THR A 216 5.80 2.21 -20.29
C THR A 216 5.25 0.84 -20.67
N ASN A 217 4.18 0.80 -21.48
CA ASN A 217 3.58 -0.46 -21.93
C ASN A 217 4.57 -1.34 -22.72
N GLU A 218 5.40 -0.73 -23.56
CA GLU A 218 6.39 -1.45 -24.37
C GLU A 218 7.54 -1.98 -23.50
N ALA A 219 7.99 -1.20 -22.52
CA ALA A 219 9.04 -1.60 -21.57
C ALA A 219 8.56 -2.63 -20.54
N LEU A 220 7.27 -2.63 -20.20
CA LEU A 220 6.72 -3.41 -19.09
C LEU A 220 6.90 -4.92 -19.29
N ALA A 221 6.63 -5.44 -20.49
CA ALA A 221 6.79 -6.87 -20.78
C ALA A 221 8.26 -7.33 -20.61
N GLU A 222 9.22 -6.51 -21.02
CA GLU A 222 10.65 -6.79 -20.86
C GLU A 222 11.09 -6.71 -19.40
N ILE A 223 10.59 -5.71 -18.66
CA ILE A 223 10.83 -5.56 -17.22
C ILE A 223 10.32 -6.78 -16.47
N ILE A 224 9.07 -7.20 -16.73
CA ILE A 224 8.47 -8.35 -16.06
C ILE A 224 9.30 -9.60 -16.33
N SER A 225 9.59 -9.87 -17.61
CA SER A 225 10.37 -11.04 -18.03
C SER A 225 11.76 -11.07 -17.38
N TYR A 226 12.43 -9.92 -17.26
CA TYR A 226 13.72 -9.83 -16.59
C TYR A 226 13.61 -10.17 -15.10
N ILE A 227 12.67 -9.54 -14.40
CA ILE A 227 12.47 -9.73 -12.96
C ILE A 227 12.16 -11.19 -12.65
N GLU A 228 11.27 -11.83 -13.42
CA GLU A 228 10.97 -13.25 -13.30
C GLU A 228 12.20 -14.13 -13.56
N SER A 229 13.00 -13.79 -14.58
CA SER A 229 14.21 -14.56 -14.92
C SER A 229 15.28 -14.51 -13.83
N GLU A 230 15.32 -13.41 -13.06
CA GLU A 230 16.17 -13.25 -11.89
C GLU A 230 15.58 -13.93 -10.63
N GLY A 231 14.39 -14.54 -10.75
CA GLY A 231 13.72 -15.31 -9.71
C GLY A 231 12.99 -14.45 -8.68
N TYR A 232 12.60 -13.24 -9.05
CA TYR A 232 11.76 -12.38 -8.20
C TYR A 232 10.28 -12.70 -8.39
N HIS A 233 9.52 -12.50 -7.33
CA HIS A 233 8.06 -12.54 -7.29
C HIS A 233 7.50 -11.12 -7.21
N PHE A 234 6.35 -10.91 -7.83
CA PHE A 234 5.63 -9.65 -7.75
C PHE A 234 4.61 -9.70 -6.63
N ASN A 235 4.60 -8.66 -5.82
CA ASN A 235 3.62 -8.43 -4.78
C ASN A 235 3.03 -7.03 -4.93
N THR A 236 1.81 -6.83 -4.45
CA THR A 236 1.30 -5.49 -4.15
C THR A 236 2.13 -4.84 -3.04
N VAL A 237 2.04 -3.52 -2.89
CA VAL A 237 2.77 -2.81 -1.84
C VAL A 237 2.33 -3.28 -0.45
N SER A 238 1.03 -3.49 -0.21
CA SER A 238 0.58 -4.01 1.09
C SER A 238 1.09 -5.41 1.39
N GLU A 239 1.09 -6.32 0.40
CA GLU A 239 1.66 -7.67 0.58
C GLU A 239 3.14 -7.60 0.93
N LEU A 240 3.88 -6.79 0.17
CA LEU A 240 5.31 -6.57 0.34
C LEU A 240 5.64 -5.99 1.75
N VAL A 241 4.83 -5.04 2.24
CA VAL A 241 4.98 -4.45 3.58
C VAL A 241 4.57 -5.42 4.69
N SER A 242 3.53 -6.23 4.48
CA SER A 242 3.03 -7.15 5.51
C SER A 242 3.98 -8.31 5.82
N GLY A 243 4.80 -8.71 4.84
CA GLY A 243 5.69 -9.87 4.92
C GLY A 243 7.12 -9.56 5.39
N ALA A 244 7.48 -8.29 5.57
CA ALA A 244 8.88 -7.86 5.72
C ALA A 244 9.06 -6.76 6.77
N GLU A 245 10.31 -6.53 7.18
CA GLU A 245 10.64 -5.32 7.96
C GLU A 245 10.67 -4.11 7.01
N VAL A 246 10.06 -2.99 7.39
CA VAL A 246 9.91 -1.83 6.49
C VAL A 246 11.17 -0.95 6.53
N VAL A 247 11.75 -0.64 5.37
CA VAL A 247 12.87 0.32 5.26
C VAL A 247 12.31 1.71 5.01
N THR A 248 12.38 2.53 6.05
CA THR A 248 11.87 3.88 6.04
C THR A 248 13.00 4.90 5.90
N LYS A 249 12.67 6.08 5.39
CA LYS A 249 13.60 7.21 5.37
C LYS A 249 12.96 8.40 6.08
N GLU A 250 13.64 8.88 7.12
CA GLU A 250 13.27 10.11 7.80
C GLU A 250 13.31 11.29 6.83
N VAL A 251 12.32 12.16 6.93
CA VAL A 251 12.27 13.41 6.17
C VAL A 251 13.00 14.46 6.99
N GLN A 252 14.06 15.04 6.43
CA GLN A 252 14.83 16.13 7.03
C GLN A 252 14.33 17.51 6.56
#